data_AF-A0A0C2HQZ6-F1
#
_entry.id   AF-A0A0C2HQZ6-F1
#
_cell.length_a   1.000
_cell.length_b   1.000
_cell.length_c   1.000
_cell.angle_alpha   90.00
_cell.angle_beta   90.00
_cell.angle_gamma   90.00
#
_symmetry.space_group_name_H-M   'P 1'
#
loop_
_entity.id
_entity.type
_entity.pdbx_description
1 polymer ?
#
loop_
_entity_poly.entity_id
_entity_poly.type
_entity_poly.pdbx_seq_one_letter_code
_entity_poly.pdbx_strand_id
1 'polypeptide(L)'
;MGITEVFLNVISSIVANKISEKIPPINKEESKSINSTIIEENISKNEYYLKAKPLGDGWDSFYKIMPSLLKSIESVNIFLFIEAQPSTFYNLVSIVIEDNRTGDWFPFGQKISFQGNHGGWAMTENFYNCLKKATEDHKDIKMSIRVAKNEDLKGLLEGVITWANFKDKSIPAFITEDMHYKQLRDRFINELVDKKNF
;
A
#
# COMPACT_ATOMS: atom_id res chain seq x y z
N MET A 1 0.71 20.05 -7.57
CA MET A 1 -0.28 18.98 -7.79
C MET A 1 -1.67 19.59 -7.80
N GLY A 2 -2.37 19.48 -8.92
CA GLY A 2 -3.72 20.05 -9.09
C GLY A 2 -4.81 19.11 -8.60
N ILE A 3 -6.01 19.63 -8.27
CA ILE A 3 -7.17 18.84 -7.82
C ILE A 3 -7.55 17.76 -8.85
N THR A 4 -7.38 18.06 -10.13
CA THR A 4 -7.62 17.13 -11.25
C THR A 4 -6.71 15.91 -11.23
N GLU A 5 -5.45 16.07 -10.82
CA GLU A 5 -4.47 14.98 -10.75
C GLU A 5 -4.76 14.02 -9.59
N VAL A 6 -5.19 14.57 -8.44
CA VAL A 6 -5.67 13.79 -7.29
C VAL A 6 -6.91 12.98 -7.66
N PHE A 7 -7.88 13.61 -8.33
CA PHE A 7 -9.10 12.94 -8.77
C PHE A 7 -8.83 11.82 -9.77
N LEU A 8 -7.93 12.04 -10.73
CA LEU A 8 -7.52 11.02 -11.71
C LEU A 8 -6.81 9.83 -11.04
N ASN A 9 -5.99 10.06 -10.02
CA ASN A 9 -5.34 8.95 -9.31
C ASN A 9 -6.34 8.16 -8.46
N VAL A 10 -7.29 8.83 -7.80
CA VAL A 10 -8.41 8.19 -7.08
C VAL A 10 -9.25 7.32 -8.03
N ILE A 11 -9.60 7.83 -9.21
CA ILE A 11 -10.33 7.05 -10.22
C ILE A 11 -9.49 5.88 -10.71
N SER A 12 -8.20 6.08 -10.99
CA SER A 12 -7.29 5.01 -11.42
C SER A 12 -7.27 3.85 -10.43
N SER A 13 -7.26 4.15 -9.13
CA SER A 13 -7.36 3.15 -8.07
C SER A 13 -8.70 2.42 -8.10
N ILE A 14 -9.82 3.15 -8.13
CA ILE A 14 -11.18 2.55 -8.18
C ILE A 14 -11.34 1.63 -9.41
N VAL A 15 -10.81 2.03 -10.56
CA VAL A 15 -10.83 1.22 -11.80
C VAL A 15 -9.97 -0.03 -11.65
N ALA A 16 -8.79 0.08 -11.04
CA ALA A 16 -7.95 -1.09 -10.73
C ALA A 16 -8.70 -2.10 -9.85
N ASN A 17 -9.53 -1.64 -8.91
CA ASN A 17 -10.30 -2.49 -7.99
C ASN A 17 -11.36 -3.32 -8.71
N LYS A 18 -12.22 -2.63 -9.47
CA LYS A 18 -13.37 -3.25 -10.15
C LYS A 18 -12.97 -4.29 -11.20
N ILE A 19 -11.78 -4.16 -11.76
CA ILE A 19 -11.28 -5.07 -12.79
C ILE A 19 -10.43 -6.18 -12.15
N SER A 20 -9.72 -5.90 -11.05
CA SER A 20 -8.97 -6.92 -10.30
C SER A 20 -9.83 -8.07 -9.77
N GLU A 21 -11.10 -7.84 -9.42
CA GLU A 21 -12.02 -8.92 -9.02
C GLU A 21 -12.37 -9.88 -10.17
N LYS A 22 -12.16 -9.46 -11.42
CA LYS A 22 -12.55 -10.21 -12.63
C LYS A 22 -11.37 -10.88 -13.34
N ILE A 23 -10.14 -10.63 -12.90
CA ILE A 23 -8.93 -11.20 -13.51
C ILE A 23 -8.38 -12.29 -12.59
N PRO A 24 -8.34 -13.57 -13.01
CA PRO A 24 -7.69 -14.61 -12.24
C PRO A 24 -6.19 -14.34 -12.14
N PRO A 25 -5.53 -14.68 -11.01
CA PRO A 25 -4.10 -14.46 -10.84
C PRO A 25 -3.31 -15.22 -11.92
N ILE A 26 -2.35 -14.54 -12.56
CA ILE A 26 -1.45 -15.18 -13.53
C ILE A 26 -0.45 -16.06 -12.75
N ASN A 27 -0.63 -17.38 -12.80
CA ASN A 27 0.38 -18.33 -12.34
C ASN A 27 1.58 -18.29 -13.31
N LYS A 28 2.74 -17.83 -12.82
CA LYS A 28 3.98 -17.75 -13.60
C LYS A 28 4.72 -19.10 -13.77
N GLU A 29 4.11 -20.23 -13.42
CA GLU A 29 4.81 -21.54 -13.43
C GLU A 29 4.62 -22.39 -14.70
N GLU A 30 3.72 -22.05 -15.64
CA GLU A 30 3.50 -22.87 -16.85
C GLU A 30 4.28 -22.44 -18.11
N SER A 31 5.27 -21.56 -17.99
CA SER A 31 6.12 -21.17 -19.14
C SER A 31 7.42 -21.97 -19.22
N LYS A 32 7.34 -23.30 -19.16
CA LYS A 32 8.43 -24.17 -19.64
C LYS A 32 7.91 -25.28 -20.53
N SER A 33 8.43 -25.23 -21.75
CA SER A 33 8.39 -26.21 -22.85
C SER A 33 7.02 -26.55 -23.44
N ILE A 34 6.74 -26.05 -24.66
CA ILE A 34 6.58 -26.87 -25.89
C ILE A 34 6.96 -25.99 -27.10
N ASN A 35 7.96 -26.41 -27.87
CA ASN A 35 8.23 -25.90 -29.22
C ASN A 35 7.33 -26.63 -30.23
N SER A 36 6.58 -25.90 -31.05
CA SER A 36 6.41 -26.20 -32.49
C SER A 36 5.49 -25.18 -33.18
N THR A 37 6.11 -24.34 -34.03
CA THR A 37 5.71 -24.06 -35.42
C THR A 37 4.32 -23.45 -35.72
N ILE A 38 4.37 -22.15 -36.08
CA ILE A 38 3.52 -21.40 -37.05
C ILE A 38 2.02 -21.38 -36.76
N ILE A 39 1.56 -20.31 -36.11
CA ILE A 39 0.72 -19.26 -36.72
C ILE A 39 1.15 -17.93 -36.07
N GLU A 40 1.85 -17.09 -36.84
CA GLU A 40 2.01 -15.66 -36.53
C GLU A 40 0.66 -14.98 -36.75
N GLU A 41 -0.27 -15.15 -35.81
CA GLU A 41 -1.38 -14.23 -35.66
C GLU A 41 -1.03 -13.29 -34.52
N ASN A 42 -0.85 -12.03 -34.91
CA ASN A 42 -0.72 -10.85 -34.08
C ASN A 42 -1.88 -10.75 -33.06
N ILE A 43 -1.85 -11.56 -32.00
CA ILE A 43 -2.51 -11.19 -30.76
C ILE A 43 -1.60 -10.12 -30.17
N SER A 44 -1.83 -8.87 -30.57
CA SER A 44 -1.32 -7.73 -29.80
C SER A 44 -1.80 -7.95 -28.37
N LYS A 45 -0.86 -8.32 -27.48
CA LYS A 45 -1.09 -8.41 -26.05
C LYS A 45 -1.47 -7.03 -25.54
N ASN A 46 -2.73 -6.66 -25.71
CA ASN A 46 -3.39 -5.68 -24.85
C ASN A 46 -3.60 -6.36 -23.50
N GLU A 47 -2.50 -6.67 -22.81
CA GLU A 47 -2.53 -6.91 -21.37
C GLU A 47 -2.96 -5.57 -20.77
N TYR A 48 -4.23 -5.45 -20.40
CA TYR A 48 -4.72 -4.30 -19.64
C TYR A 48 -4.02 -4.30 -18.27
N TYR A 49 -2.86 -3.64 -18.19
CA TYR A 49 -2.17 -3.41 -16.92
C TYR A 49 -3.00 -2.42 -16.09
N LEU A 50 -3.61 -2.89 -15.00
CA LEU A 50 -4.34 -2.04 -14.07
C LEU A 50 -3.36 -1.36 -13.14
N LYS A 51 -2.67 -0.35 -13.67
CA LYS A 51 -1.69 0.42 -12.90
C LYS A 51 -2.42 1.27 -11.86
N ALA A 52 -2.37 0.86 -10.60
CA ALA A 52 -2.76 1.74 -9.51
C ALA A 52 -1.76 2.89 -9.43
N LYS A 53 -2.21 4.11 -9.69
CA LYS A 53 -1.33 5.28 -9.56
C LYS A 53 -1.23 5.64 -8.08
N PRO A 54 -0.02 5.65 -7.49
CA PRO A 54 0.15 6.09 -6.13
C PRO A 54 -0.39 7.51 -5.94
N LEU A 55 -1.05 7.72 -4.79
CA LEU A 55 -1.48 9.02 -4.34
C LEU A 55 -0.29 9.76 -3.74
N GLY A 56 -0.09 10.98 -4.26
CA GLY A 56 0.87 11.93 -3.73
C GLY A 56 2.33 11.48 -3.82
N ASP A 57 3.01 11.86 -4.90
CA ASP A 57 4.44 11.62 -5.11
C ASP A 57 5.31 12.73 -4.49
N GLY A 58 4.93 13.22 -3.30
CA GLY A 58 5.66 14.27 -2.60
C GLY A 58 5.03 14.74 -1.30
N TRP A 59 5.82 15.44 -0.49
CA TRP A 59 5.51 15.78 0.90
C TRP A 59 4.22 16.60 1.03
N ASP A 60 4.12 17.69 0.27
CA ASP A 60 2.94 18.57 0.28
C ASP A 60 1.68 17.87 -0.19
N SER A 61 1.81 16.89 -1.08
CA SER A 61 0.66 16.16 -1.61
C SER A 61 0.13 15.15 -0.58
N PHE A 62 1.02 14.48 0.16
CA PHE A 62 0.63 13.55 1.21
C PHE A 62 -0.24 14.24 2.27
N TYR A 63 0.21 15.38 2.79
CA TYR A 63 -0.50 16.13 3.84
C TYR A 63 -1.82 16.75 3.37
N LYS A 64 -1.98 17.01 2.07
CA LYS A 64 -3.23 17.52 1.50
C LYS A 64 -4.22 16.40 1.20
N ILE A 65 -3.73 15.28 0.69
CA ILE A 65 -4.58 14.17 0.22
C ILE A 65 -5.05 13.32 1.40
N MET A 66 -4.15 12.97 2.33
CA MET A 66 -4.44 12.04 3.42
C MET A 66 -5.66 12.48 4.27
N PRO A 67 -5.74 13.73 4.79
CA PRO A 67 -6.90 14.12 5.58
C PRO A 67 -8.20 14.14 4.79
N SER A 68 -8.17 14.56 3.53
CA SER A 68 -9.36 14.59 2.67
C SER A 68 -9.84 13.17 2.33
N LEU A 69 -8.92 12.27 2.01
CA LEU A 69 -9.23 10.86 1.73
C LEU A 69 -9.80 10.17 2.97
N LEU A 70 -9.17 10.37 4.14
CA LEU A 70 -9.68 9.84 5.40
C LEU A 70 -11.08 10.37 5.68
N LYS A 71 -11.41 11.62 5.33
CA LYS A 71 -12.77 12.17 5.47
C LYS A 71 -13.78 11.53 4.51
N SER A 72 -13.40 11.18 3.28
CA SER A 72 -14.32 10.59 2.30
C SER A 72 -14.62 9.11 2.49
N ILE A 73 -13.74 8.36 3.16
CA ILE A 73 -13.91 6.91 3.37
C ILE A 73 -14.70 6.64 4.66
N GLU A 74 -15.76 5.85 4.60
CA GLU A 74 -16.61 5.55 5.77
C GLU A 74 -16.00 4.49 6.69
N SER A 75 -15.39 3.43 6.14
CA SER A 75 -14.80 2.34 6.92
C SER A 75 -13.33 2.16 6.54
N VAL A 76 -12.43 2.71 7.34
CA VAL A 76 -11.02 2.86 6.99
C VAL A 76 -10.20 1.68 7.52
N ASN A 77 -9.58 0.93 6.61
CA ASN A 77 -8.48 0.01 6.92
C ASN A 77 -7.16 0.60 6.41
N ILE A 78 -6.15 0.63 7.27
CA ILE A 78 -4.80 1.11 6.93
C ILE A 78 -3.82 -0.05 6.98
N PHE A 79 -3.12 -0.27 5.89
CA PHE A 79 -2.07 -1.26 5.79
C PHE A 79 -0.72 -0.58 5.68
N LEU A 80 0.18 -0.94 6.59
CA LEU A 80 1.56 -0.46 6.66
C LEU A 80 2.49 -1.62 6.30
N PHE A 81 3.07 -1.57 5.11
CA PHE A 81 3.92 -2.63 4.58
C PHE A 81 5.39 -2.29 4.77
N ILE A 82 6.03 -2.92 5.74
CA ILE A 82 7.48 -2.89 5.94
C ILE A 82 8.13 -3.69 4.81
N GLU A 83 9.09 -3.07 4.13
CA GLU A 83 9.92 -3.75 3.13
C GLU A 83 10.69 -4.92 3.77
N ALA A 84 10.56 -6.12 3.20
CA ALA A 84 11.34 -7.27 3.66
C ALA A 84 12.85 -7.02 3.48
N GLN A 85 13.26 -6.43 2.35
CA GLN A 85 14.64 -6.05 2.11
C GLN A 85 14.74 -4.53 2.13
N PRO A 86 15.63 -3.93 2.93
CA PRO A 86 15.72 -2.48 2.99
C PRO A 86 16.17 -1.93 1.64
N SER A 87 15.37 -1.04 1.04
CA SER A 87 15.75 -0.32 -0.18
C SER A 87 16.67 0.87 0.09
N THR A 88 16.83 1.23 1.37
CA THR A 88 17.70 2.30 1.85
C THR A 88 18.53 1.78 3.03
N PHE A 89 19.10 2.68 3.85
CA PHE A 89 19.68 2.28 5.14
C PHE A 89 18.63 1.73 6.12
N TYR A 90 17.34 2.05 5.94
CA TYR A 90 16.23 1.56 6.74
C TYR A 90 15.22 0.77 5.89
N ASN A 91 14.45 -0.11 6.55
CA ASN A 91 13.25 -0.70 5.98
C ASN A 91 12.18 0.39 5.87
N LEU A 92 11.88 0.81 4.65
CA LEU A 92 10.82 1.75 4.43
C LEU A 92 9.46 1.06 4.59
N VAL A 93 8.45 1.87 4.93
CA VAL A 93 7.08 1.42 5.12
C VAL A 93 6.19 2.11 4.11
N SER A 94 5.53 1.31 3.28
CA SER A 94 4.52 1.78 2.33
C SER A 94 3.14 1.79 2.95
N ILE A 95 2.35 2.80 2.61
CA ILE A 95 1.00 3.00 3.15
C ILE A 95 -0.02 2.69 2.07
N VAL A 96 -1.00 1.85 2.40
CA VAL A 96 -2.21 1.65 1.60
C VAL A 96 -3.43 1.85 2.49
N ILE A 97 -4.39 2.63 2.00
CA ILE A 97 -5.69 2.82 2.66
C ILE A 97 -6.73 2.07 1.87
N GLU A 98 -7.59 1.33 2.55
CA GLU A 98 -8.71 0.61 1.96
C GLU A 98 -10.03 1.06 2.59
N ASP A 99 -11.04 1.29 1.75
CA ASP A 99 -12.44 1.33 2.17
C ASP A 99 -12.96 -0.10 2.32
N ASN A 100 -13.17 -0.53 3.56
CA ASN A 100 -13.61 -1.89 3.88
C ASN A 100 -15.02 -2.21 3.36
N ARG A 101 -15.84 -1.20 3.03
CA ARG A 101 -17.18 -1.42 2.45
C ARG A 101 -17.12 -1.75 0.97
N THR A 102 -16.28 -1.04 0.21
CA THR A 102 -16.23 -1.16 -1.26
C THR A 102 -15.08 -2.02 -1.76
N GLY A 103 -14.08 -2.29 -0.91
CA GLY A 103 -12.82 -2.90 -1.32
C GLY A 103 -11.90 -1.92 -2.06
N ASP A 104 -12.25 -0.63 -2.12
CA ASP A 104 -11.43 0.34 -2.82
C ASP A 104 -10.14 0.63 -2.05
N TRP A 105 -8.98 0.49 -2.69
CA TRP A 105 -7.70 0.77 -2.05
C TRP A 105 -6.90 1.86 -2.74
N PHE A 106 -6.07 2.54 -1.96
CA PHE A 106 -5.36 3.77 -2.32
C PHE A 106 -3.91 3.67 -1.83
N PRO A 107 -2.97 3.30 -2.70
CA PRO A 107 -1.56 3.29 -2.34
C PRO A 107 -1.02 4.72 -2.28
N PHE A 108 -0.16 5.03 -1.33
CA PHE A 108 0.58 6.29 -1.29
C PHE A 108 1.99 6.12 -1.85
N GLY A 109 2.44 7.11 -2.62
CA GLY A 109 3.83 7.16 -3.13
C GLY A 109 4.84 7.50 -2.04
N GLN A 110 4.41 8.33 -1.07
CA GLN A 110 5.21 8.67 0.11
C GLN A 110 5.41 7.44 1.03
N LYS A 111 6.67 7.18 1.37
CA LYS A 111 7.08 6.14 2.33
C LYS A 111 7.41 6.76 3.69
N ILE A 112 7.22 5.98 4.76
CA ILE A 112 7.61 6.34 6.14
C ILE A 112 8.67 5.36 6.67
N SER A 113 9.19 5.57 7.89
CA SER A 113 10.16 4.67 8.52
C SER A 113 9.89 4.53 10.01
N PHE A 114 9.87 3.30 10.50
CA PHE A 114 9.81 3.01 11.95
C PHE A 114 11.21 3.07 12.59
N GLN A 115 12.24 3.32 11.80
CA GLN A 115 13.64 3.35 12.21
C GLN A 115 14.23 4.76 12.14
N GLY A 116 15.28 4.97 12.94
CA GLY A 116 15.96 6.24 13.08
C GLY A 116 15.23 7.21 14.00
N ASN A 117 15.82 8.40 14.20
CA ASN A 117 15.30 9.48 15.06
C ASN A 117 15.11 10.80 14.30
N HIS A 118 15.30 10.80 12.98
CA HIS A 118 15.29 12.00 12.14
C HIS A 118 14.20 11.89 11.06
N GLY A 119 14.44 12.41 9.85
CA GLY A 119 13.41 12.65 8.83
C GLY A 119 12.40 11.51 8.59
N GLY A 120 12.86 10.26 8.52
CA GLY A 120 11.97 9.09 8.35
C GLY A 120 10.99 8.87 9.50
N TRP A 121 11.43 9.08 10.75
CA TRP A 121 10.59 8.99 11.93
C TRP A 121 9.63 10.18 12.03
N ALA A 122 10.11 11.39 11.76
CA ALA A 122 9.24 12.59 11.73
C ALA A 122 8.07 12.43 10.75
N MET A 123 8.29 11.77 9.61
CA MET A 123 7.21 11.41 8.68
C MET A 123 6.22 10.43 9.29
N THR A 124 6.70 9.41 9.99
CA THR A 124 5.86 8.45 10.74
C THR A 124 5.02 9.17 11.80
N GLU A 125 5.60 10.11 12.55
CA GLU A 125 4.88 10.92 13.54
C GLU A 125 3.78 11.76 12.90
N ASN A 126 4.07 12.43 11.78
CA ASN A 126 3.08 13.27 11.11
C ASN A 126 1.96 12.45 10.47
N PHE A 127 2.29 11.29 9.90
CA PHE A 127 1.30 10.32 9.45
C PHE A 127 0.38 9.91 10.61
N TYR A 128 0.97 9.52 11.75
CA TYR A 128 0.19 9.15 12.93
C TYR A 128 -0.70 10.29 13.44
N ASN A 129 -0.20 11.53 13.47
CA ASN A 129 -1.00 12.69 13.87
C ASN A 129 -2.23 12.90 12.94
N CYS A 130 -2.12 12.61 11.64
CA CYS A 130 -3.27 12.64 10.74
C CYS A 130 -4.31 11.59 11.11
N LEU A 131 -3.87 10.39 11.49
CA LEU A 131 -4.76 9.31 11.92
C LEU A 131 -5.45 9.64 13.24
N LYS A 132 -4.69 10.10 14.23
CA LYS A 132 -5.21 10.52 15.53
C LYS A 132 -6.35 11.53 15.37
N LYS A 133 -6.13 12.57 14.56
CA LYS A 133 -7.15 13.57 14.27
C LYS A 133 -8.39 12.98 13.61
N ALA A 134 -8.23 12.04 12.69
CA ALA A 134 -9.36 11.37 12.05
C ALA A 134 -10.13 10.46 13.02
N THR A 135 -9.46 9.79 13.95
CA THR A 135 -10.10 9.02 15.03
C THR A 135 -10.87 9.91 16.01
N GLU A 136 -10.30 11.07 16.37
CA GLU A 136 -10.97 12.11 17.18
C GLU A 136 -12.26 12.62 16.49
N ASP A 137 -12.26 12.73 15.15
CA ASP A 137 -13.43 13.03 14.32
C ASP A 137 -14.41 11.82 14.18
N HIS A 138 -14.38 10.89 15.14
CA HIS A 138 -15.22 9.68 15.26
C HIS A 138 -15.11 8.68 14.09
N LYS A 139 -13.94 8.57 13.44
CA LYS A 139 -13.70 7.49 12.47
C LYS A 139 -13.17 6.24 13.15
N ASP A 140 -13.81 5.11 12.85
CA ASP A 140 -13.22 3.79 13.10
C ASP A 140 -12.11 3.55 12.08
N ILE A 141 -10.87 3.57 12.57
CA ILE A 141 -9.67 3.34 11.77
C ILE A 141 -9.01 2.07 12.28
N LYS A 142 -8.97 1.04 11.43
CA LYS A 142 -8.23 -0.19 11.70
C LYS A 142 -6.87 -0.12 11.06
N MET A 143 -5.86 -0.63 11.74
CA MET A 143 -4.48 -0.61 11.25
C MET A 143 -3.86 -2.00 11.28
N SER A 144 -3.17 -2.38 10.21
CA SER A 144 -2.42 -3.62 10.09
C SER A 144 -0.99 -3.34 9.63
N ILE A 145 -0.01 -3.70 10.46
CA ILE A 145 1.41 -3.64 10.09
C ILE A 145 1.83 -5.01 9.58
N ARG A 146 2.37 -5.04 8.36
CA ARG A 146 2.70 -6.26 7.61
C ARG A 146 4.08 -6.14 7.00
N VAL A 147 4.67 -7.27 6.66
CA VAL A 147 5.94 -7.38 5.93
C VAL A 147 5.63 -7.87 4.53
N ALA A 148 6.19 -7.24 3.52
CA ALA A 148 5.99 -7.60 2.12
C ALA A 148 7.32 -7.59 1.36
N LYS A 149 7.44 -8.48 0.36
CA LYS A 149 8.58 -8.44 -0.56
C LYS A 149 8.51 -7.19 -1.43
N ASN A 150 9.66 -6.58 -1.66
CA ASN A 150 9.76 -5.35 -2.46
C ASN A 150 9.28 -5.56 -3.90
N GLU A 151 9.53 -6.74 -4.48
CA GLU A 151 9.05 -7.13 -5.81
C GLU A 151 7.52 -7.19 -5.88
N ASP A 152 6.86 -7.69 -4.84
CA ASP A 152 5.41 -7.80 -4.79
C ASP A 152 4.77 -6.41 -4.66
N LEU A 153 5.38 -5.52 -3.86
CA LEU A 153 4.94 -4.12 -3.72
C LEU A 153 5.10 -3.35 -5.04
N LYS A 154 6.24 -3.52 -5.71
CA LYS A 154 6.46 -2.95 -7.04
C LYS A 154 5.44 -3.48 -8.05
N GLY A 155 5.20 -4.79 -8.04
CA GLY A 155 4.20 -5.44 -8.90
C GLY A 155 2.78 -4.93 -8.65
N LEU A 156 2.41 -4.63 -7.39
CA LEU A 156 1.12 -4.00 -7.06
C LEU A 156 0.99 -2.62 -7.71
N LEU A 157 2.01 -1.77 -7.59
CA LEU A 157 2.01 -0.41 -8.16
C LEU A 157 2.09 -0.40 -9.69
N GLU A 158 2.69 -1.43 -10.29
CA GLU A 158 2.78 -1.61 -11.74
C GLU A 158 1.53 -2.29 -12.33
N GLY A 159 0.59 -2.74 -11.50
CA GLY A 159 -0.61 -3.46 -11.97
C GLY A 159 -0.36 -4.90 -12.40
N VAL A 160 0.76 -5.49 -11.98
CA VAL A 160 1.16 -6.87 -12.23
C VAL A 160 0.60 -7.81 -11.16
N ILE A 161 0.37 -7.30 -9.94
CA ILE A 161 -0.18 -8.07 -8.82
C ILE A 161 -1.44 -7.37 -8.32
N THR A 162 -2.52 -8.16 -8.16
CA THR A 162 -3.78 -7.68 -7.59
C THR A 162 -3.65 -7.37 -6.10
N TRP A 163 -4.44 -6.43 -5.59
CA TRP A 163 -4.47 -6.10 -4.17
C TRP A 163 -4.78 -7.28 -3.25
N ALA A 164 -5.76 -8.13 -3.60
CA ALA A 164 -6.08 -9.32 -2.82
C ALA A 164 -4.87 -10.26 -2.69
N ASN A 165 -4.26 -10.63 -3.82
CA ASN A 165 -3.04 -11.46 -3.84
C ASN A 165 -1.88 -10.81 -3.07
N PHE A 166 -1.69 -9.50 -3.18
CA PHE A 166 -0.65 -8.80 -2.43
C PHE A 166 -0.90 -8.85 -0.91
N LYS A 167 -2.14 -8.60 -0.47
CA LYS A 167 -2.54 -8.72 0.94
C LYS A 167 -2.30 -10.14 1.47
N ASP A 168 -2.70 -11.16 0.73
CA ASP A 168 -2.56 -12.57 1.14
C ASP A 168 -1.10 -13.01 1.23
N LYS A 169 -0.25 -12.57 0.30
CA LYS A 169 1.20 -12.86 0.31
C LYS A 169 1.96 -12.13 1.42
N SER A 170 1.47 -10.97 1.85
CA SER A 170 2.12 -10.20 2.92
C SER A 170 1.87 -10.83 4.30
N ILE A 171 2.86 -10.75 5.18
CA ILE A 171 2.82 -11.43 6.50
C ILE A 171 2.59 -10.40 7.60
N PRO A 172 1.58 -10.53 8.49
CA PRO A 172 1.45 -9.65 9.63
C PRO A 172 2.72 -9.61 10.48
N ALA A 173 3.21 -8.41 10.81
CA ALA A 173 4.49 -8.23 11.49
C ALA A 173 4.51 -8.83 12.91
N PHE A 174 3.35 -9.12 13.50
CA PHE A 174 3.28 -9.75 14.82
C PHE A 174 3.47 -11.27 14.81
N ILE A 175 3.21 -11.95 13.69
CA ILE A 175 3.36 -13.41 13.54
C ILE A 175 4.63 -13.81 12.79
N THR A 176 5.35 -12.86 12.21
CA THR A 176 6.62 -13.14 11.51
C THR A 176 7.64 -13.81 12.44
N GLU A 177 8.47 -14.71 11.92
CA GLU A 177 9.52 -15.36 12.73
C GLU A 177 10.67 -14.39 13.05
N ASP A 178 10.93 -13.44 12.15
CA ASP A 178 12.01 -12.48 12.29
C ASP A 178 11.70 -11.42 13.36
N MET A 179 12.51 -11.41 14.42
CA MET A 179 12.34 -10.47 15.53
C MET A 179 12.51 -9.00 15.11
N HIS A 180 13.27 -8.72 14.06
CA HIS A 180 13.50 -7.35 13.59
C HIS A 180 12.18 -6.65 13.26
N TYR A 181 11.31 -7.28 12.47
CA TYR A 181 10.03 -6.66 12.09
C TYR A 181 9.05 -6.56 13.27
N LYS A 182 9.12 -7.49 14.22
CA LYS A 182 8.37 -7.37 15.49
C LYS A 182 8.81 -6.13 16.26
N GLN A 183 10.12 -5.91 16.40
CA GLN A 183 10.66 -4.74 17.07
C GLN A 183 10.28 -3.43 16.36
N LEU A 184 10.26 -3.40 15.02
CA LEU A 184 9.81 -2.23 14.27
C LEU A 184 8.33 -1.92 14.53
N ARG A 185 7.48 -2.95 14.52
CA ARG A 185 6.06 -2.83 14.87
C ARG A 185 5.88 -2.32 16.29
N ASP A 186 6.56 -2.94 17.24
CA ASP A 186 6.48 -2.60 18.67
C ASP A 186 6.93 -1.17 18.93
N ARG A 187 7.98 -0.72 18.24
CA ARG A 187 8.41 0.67 18.34
C ARG A 187 7.32 1.64 17.88
N PHE A 188 6.72 1.39 16.72
CA PHE A 188 5.61 2.23 16.22
C PHE A 188 4.44 2.27 17.22
N ILE A 189 4.03 1.11 17.74
CA ILE A 189 2.94 1.02 18.72
C ILE A 189 3.31 1.73 20.02
N ASN A 190 4.42 1.37 20.64
CA ASN A 190 4.80 1.89 21.96
C ASN A 190 5.08 3.40 21.95
N GLU A 191 5.70 3.92 20.89
CA GLU A 191 6.10 5.34 20.85
C GLU A 191 4.99 6.28 20.36
N LEU A 192 4.08 5.81 19.52
CA LEU A 192 3.06 6.67 18.91
C LEU A 192 1.65 6.32 19.35
N VAL A 193 1.31 5.03 19.39
CA VAL A 193 -0.03 4.56 19.78
C VAL A 193 -0.20 4.68 21.29
N ASP A 194 0.72 4.12 22.08
CA ASP A 194 0.54 4.01 23.53
C ASP A 194 1.04 5.25 24.31
N LYS A 195 2.15 5.87 23.90
CA LYS A 195 2.73 7.04 24.60
C LYS A 195 2.01 8.37 24.37
N LYS A 196 1.12 8.48 23.37
CA LYS A 196 0.41 9.74 23.04
C LYS A 196 -1.08 9.75 23.42
N ASN A 197 -1.47 8.91 24.39
CA ASN A 197 -2.81 8.71 24.96
C ASN A 197 -3.91 8.39 23.94
N PHE A 198 -4.36 7.13 23.97
CA PHE A 198 -5.78 6.77 23.82
C PHE A 198 -6.50 6.98 25.16
#